data_AF-A0A3P2ALZ1-F1
#
_entry.id   AF-A0A3P2ALZ1-F1
#
_cell.length_a   1.000
_cell.length_b   1.000
_cell.length_c   1.000
_cell.angle_alpha   90.00
_cell.angle_beta   90.00
_cell.angle_gamma   90.00
#
_symmetry.space_group_name_H-M   'P 1'
#
loop_
_entity.id
_entity.type
_entity.pdbx_description
1 polymer ?
#
loop_
_entity_poly.entity_id
_entity_poly.type
_entity_poly.pdbx_seq_one_letter_code
_entity_poly.pdbx_strand_id
1 'polypeptide(L)'
;MEMGTRSLPQETEYMREALKEAEKAYALGETPIGCVIVWRGEIIGRGYNRRAIDKSVLAHAEITAIAEAERYLADWRLEEATLYVTLEPCPMCAGAIVQARVGRVVYATANLKAGSAGTVIDMMHVAGFNHQVEVVGGILEKECTDLLKRFFRELRAEKDKPYPPKELPKEFFQASAKELAPKLVGKILCRRLNNGEVLRYRITETECYYGEKDTACHAHKGRTARTEVMYQDGGITYIYLCYGIHYLLNIVTGQAGFPEAVLIRGVEGFEGPGKLTKAMQIGKELNGQELSSAGELWLEEDGSKVKIERHKRIGIDYASPKDQNRKWRFKKS
;
A
#
# COMPACT_ATOMS: atom_id res chain seq x y z
N MET A 1 9.63 53.92 6.26
CA MET A 1 10.68 53.26 5.45
C MET A 1 9.94 52.38 4.48
N GLU A 2 10.10 52.62 3.18
CA GLU A 2 9.41 51.84 2.14
C GLU A 2 9.93 50.39 2.17
N MET A 3 9.03 49.42 2.37
CA MET A 3 9.33 48.01 2.06
C MET A 3 9.47 47.90 0.54
N GLY A 4 10.70 47.99 0.05
CA GLY A 4 11.00 47.94 -1.37
C GLY A 4 10.48 46.64 -1.99
N THR A 5 9.74 46.77 -3.09
CA THR A 5 9.41 45.65 -3.99
C THR A 5 10.69 44.91 -4.37
N ARG A 6 10.85 43.68 -3.87
CA ARG A 6 12.03 42.85 -4.16
C ARG A 6 12.04 42.41 -5.63
N SER A 7 13.22 42.35 -6.21
CA SER A 7 13.38 41.98 -7.62
C SER A 7 13.24 40.46 -7.81
N LEU A 8 12.70 40.03 -8.96
CA LEU A 8 12.60 38.61 -9.35
C LEU A 8 13.90 37.80 -9.16
N PRO A 9 15.11 38.35 -9.44
CA PRO A 9 16.37 37.68 -9.13
C PRO A 9 16.53 37.29 -7.65
N GLN A 10 16.21 38.19 -6.73
CA GLN A 10 16.35 37.95 -5.29
C GLN A 10 15.35 36.89 -4.78
N GLU A 11 14.11 36.94 -5.27
CA GLU A 11 13.09 35.92 -4.96
C GLU A 11 13.53 34.53 -5.41
N THR A 12 14.16 34.47 -6.59
CA THR A 12 14.71 33.24 -7.15
C THR A 12 15.83 32.69 -6.28
N GLU A 13 16.74 33.52 -5.77
CA GLU A 13 17.83 33.11 -4.87
C GLU A 13 17.30 32.46 -3.59
N TYR A 14 16.34 33.09 -2.91
CA TYR A 14 15.75 32.53 -1.69
C TYR A 14 14.94 31.26 -1.95
N MET A 15 14.24 31.18 -3.09
CA MET A 15 13.57 29.94 -3.48
C MET A 15 14.56 28.82 -3.79
N ARG A 16 15.76 29.11 -4.34
CA ARG A 16 16.83 28.11 -4.48
C ARG A 16 17.31 27.61 -3.12
N GLU A 17 17.36 28.45 -2.10
CA GLU A 17 17.67 28.02 -0.73
C GLU A 17 16.57 27.10 -0.16
N ALA A 18 15.29 27.40 -0.37
CA ALA A 18 14.20 26.49 -0.04
C ALA A 18 14.29 25.16 -0.81
N LEU A 19 14.71 25.19 -2.08
CA LEU A 19 14.91 23.99 -2.89
C LEU A 19 16.05 23.12 -2.34
N LYS A 20 17.14 23.69 -1.85
CA LYS A 20 18.20 22.94 -1.14
C LYS A 20 17.67 22.21 0.09
N GLU A 21 16.77 22.82 0.85
CA GLU A 21 16.10 22.15 1.97
C GLU A 21 15.19 21.00 1.47
N ALA A 22 14.45 21.20 0.37
CA ALA A 22 13.64 20.15 -0.26
C ALA A 22 14.49 18.95 -0.74
N GLU A 23 15.71 19.20 -1.22
CA GLU A 23 16.67 18.16 -1.58
C GLU A 23 17.16 17.34 -0.37
N LYS A 24 17.26 17.96 0.83
CA LYS A 24 17.54 17.19 2.07
C LYS A 24 16.40 16.24 2.41
N ALA A 25 15.14 16.69 2.32
CA ALA A 25 13.98 15.81 2.48
C ALA A 25 14.01 14.66 1.45
N TYR A 26 14.30 14.98 0.19
CA TYR A 26 14.43 13.99 -0.88
C TYR A 26 15.47 12.90 -0.53
N ALA A 27 16.66 13.31 -0.11
CA ALA A 27 17.76 12.40 0.23
C ALA A 27 17.41 11.46 1.39
N LEU A 28 16.48 11.87 2.25
CA LEU A 28 15.99 11.08 3.39
C LEU A 28 14.73 10.25 3.06
N GLY A 29 14.26 10.25 1.81
CA GLY A 29 13.04 9.54 1.40
C GLY A 29 11.73 10.21 1.86
N GLU A 30 11.79 11.47 2.27
CA GLU A 30 10.64 12.29 2.63
C GLU A 30 10.06 13.01 1.41
N THR A 31 8.79 13.41 1.49
CA THR A 31 8.22 14.25 0.42
C THR A 31 9.04 15.53 0.29
N PRO A 32 9.60 15.88 -0.90
CA PRO A 32 10.63 16.90 -1.03
C PRO A 32 10.04 18.30 -1.01
N ILE A 33 9.78 18.79 0.20
CA ILE A 33 9.28 20.13 0.47
C ILE A 33 10.29 20.81 1.38
N GLY A 34 10.68 22.02 1.01
CA GLY A 34 11.64 22.84 1.73
C GLY A 34 11.13 24.27 1.90
N CYS A 35 11.58 24.92 2.95
CA CYS A 35 11.15 26.24 3.36
C CYS A 35 12.32 27.02 3.95
N VAL A 36 12.40 28.32 3.63
CA VAL A 36 13.27 29.28 4.33
C VAL A 36 12.49 30.53 4.70
N ILE A 37 12.83 31.17 5.81
CA ILE A 37 12.25 32.44 6.24
C ILE A 37 13.34 33.50 6.22
N VAL A 38 13.05 34.61 5.54
CA VAL A 38 13.97 35.73 5.36
C VAL A 38 13.45 36.95 6.10
N TRP A 39 14.32 37.57 6.89
CA TRP A 39 14.05 38.83 7.55
C TRP A 39 15.23 39.78 7.32
N ARG A 40 14.95 40.99 6.85
CA ARG A 40 15.97 42.02 6.52
C ARG A 40 17.12 41.52 5.62
N GLY A 41 16.80 40.62 4.69
CA GLY A 41 17.75 40.05 3.73
C GLY A 41 18.52 38.83 4.23
N GLU A 42 18.36 38.45 5.51
CA GLU A 42 19.01 37.29 6.10
C GLU A 42 18.03 36.13 6.26
N ILE A 43 18.51 34.89 6.03
CA ILE A 43 17.73 33.69 6.32
C ILE A 43 17.82 33.40 7.81
N ILE A 44 16.69 33.52 8.51
CA ILE A 44 16.57 33.35 9.96
C ILE A 44 15.91 32.02 10.36
N GLY A 45 15.38 31.26 9.39
CA GLY A 45 14.80 29.94 9.63
C GLY A 45 14.84 29.07 8.39
N ARG A 46 15.06 27.76 8.59
CA ARG A 46 15.13 26.74 7.56
C ARG A 46 14.33 25.52 7.99
N GLY A 47 13.71 24.86 7.02
CA GLY A 47 12.94 23.66 7.31
C GLY A 47 12.74 22.81 6.07
N TYR A 48 12.64 21.51 6.29
CA TYR A 48 12.23 20.55 5.27
C TYR A 48 11.27 19.54 5.89
N ASN A 49 10.43 18.93 5.06
CA ASN A 49 9.46 17.95 5.53
C ASN A 49 10.15 16.72 6.14
N ARG A 50 9.71 16.32 7.34
CA ARG A 50 10.24 15.18 8.13
C ARG A 50 9.13 14.30 8.72
N ARG A 51 7.92 14.40 8.18
CA ARG A 51 6.70 13.78 8.72
C ARG A 51 6.85 12.27 9.00
N ALA A 52 7.46 11.51 8.10
CA ALA A 52 7.59 10.06 8.25
C ALA A 52 8.70 9.67 9.25
N ILE A 53 9.82 10.39 9.24
CA ILE A 53 10.97 10.17 10.13
C ILE A 53 10.61 10.52 11.57
N ASP A 54 10.04 11.70 11.77
CA ASP A 54 9.69 12.20 13.11
C ASP A 54 8.34 11.62 13.60
N LYS A 55 7.64 10.86 12.74
CA LYS A 55 6.31 10.28 13.00
C LYS A 55 5.31 11.31 13.53
N SER A 56 5.39 12.54 13.02
CA SER A 56 4.59 13.67 13.47
C SER A 56 3.95 14.38 12.31
N VAL A 57 2.63 14.56 12.39
CA VAL A 57 1.86 15.32 11.39
C VAL A 57 2.25 16.80 11.33
N LEU A 58 2.91 17.32 12.38
CA LEU A 58 3.34 18.72 12.46
C LEU A 58 4.72 18.97 11.82
N ALA A 59 5.49 17.92 11.49
CA ALA A 59 6.87 18.02 11.01
C ALA A 59 6.96 18.41 9.51
N HIS A 60 6.29 19.52 9.17
CA HIS A 60 6.34 20.15 7.85
C HIS A 60 7.48 21.19 7.79
N ALA A 61 7.90 21.52 6.57
CA ALA A 61 8.98 22.45 6.32
C ALA A 61 8.69 23.85 6.91
N GLU A 62 7.47 24.35 6.71
CA GLU A 62 7.03 25.67 7.15
C GLU A 62 7.02 25.79 8.67
N ILE A 63 6.48 24.79 9.37
CA ILE A 63 6.42 24.75 10.84
C ILE A 63 7.84 24.75 11.43
N THR A 64 8.74 23.97 10.84
CA THR A 64 10.14 23.88 11.29
C THR A 64 10.87 25.21 11.07
N ALA A 65 10.69 25.84 9.91
CA ALA A 65 11.29 27.13 9.61
C ALA A 65 10.75 28.26 10.50
N ILE A 66 9.43 28.27 10.78
CA ILE A 66 8.81 29.21 11.73
C ILE A 66 9.45 29.05 13.11
N ALA A 67 9.52 27.82 13.64
CA ALA A 67 10.10 27.58 14.96
C ALA A 67 11.59 27.97 15.06
N GLU A 68 12.35 27.91 13.97
CA GLU A 68 13.73 28.42 13.95
C GLU A 68 13.78 29.95 13.90
N ALA A 69 12.94 30.59 13.08
CA ALA A 69 12.84 32.04 12.98
C ALA A 69 12.37 32.68 14.30
N GLU A 70 11.40 32.07 14.99
CA GLU A 70 10.92 32.54 16.30
C GLU A 70 12.03 32.52 17.35
N ARG A 71 12.84 31.45 17.34
CA ARG A 71 14.02 31.34 18.22
C ARG A 71 15.08 32.37 17.89
N TYR A 72 15.31 32.65 16.61
CA TYR A 72 16.27 33.66 16.16
C TYR A 72 15.86 35.07 16.64
N LEU A 73 14.59 35.43 16.49
CA LEU A 73 14.08 36.75 16.90
C LEU A 73 13.78 36.88 18.39
N ALA A 74 13.75 35.75 19.12
CA ALA A 74 13.26 35.67 20.49
C ALA A 74 11.83 36.23 20.65
N ASP A 75 11.00 36.08 19.61
CA ASP A 75 9.59 36.47 19.56
C ASP A 75 8.84 35.47 18.67
N TRP A 76 7.54 35.30 18.91
CA TRP A 76 6.66 34.48 18.08
C TRP A 76 6.14 35.25 16.85
N ARG A 77 6.25 36.58 16.85
CA ARG A 77 5.83 37.43 15.72
C ARG A 77 6.95 37.53 14.69
N LEU A 78 6.64 37.10 13.47
CA LEU A 78 7.50 37.16 12.29
C LEU A 78 7.05 38.29 11.34
N GLU A 79 6.64 39.42 11.92
CA GLU A 79 6.29 40.62 11.15
C GLU A 79 7.46 41.04 10.25
N GLU A 80 7.16 41.58 9.06
CA GLU A 80 8.15 41.94 8.02
C GLU A 80 8.94 40.74 7.41
N ALA A 81 8.81 39.53 7.94
CA ALA A 81 9.47 38.35 7.39
C ALA A 81 8.77 37.84 6.13
N THR A 82 9.53 37.22 5.24
CA THR A 82 9.03 36.54 4.05
C THR A 82 9.37 35.06 4.10
N LEU A 83 8.36 34.22 3.96
CA LEU A 83 8.50 32.77 3.90
C LEU A 83 8.53 32.30 2.44
N TYR A 84 9.59 31.59 2.07
CA TYR A 84 9.74 30.97 0.75
C TYR A 84 9.58 29.46 0.89
N VAL A 85 8.65 28.85 0.16
CA VAL A 85 8.36 27.40 0.24
C VAL A 85 8.18 26.76 -1.13
N THR A 86 8.70 25.54 -1.32
CA THR A 86 8.70 24.89 -2.64
C THR A 86 7.33 24.35 -3.09
N LEU A 87 6.37 24.25 -2.16
CA LEU A 87 4.99 23.81 -2.42
C LEU A 87 4.04 24.70 -1.63
N GLU A 88 2.91 25.06 -2.22
CA GLU A 88 1.89 25.88 -1.57
C GLU A 88 1.45 25.27 -0.21
N PRO A 89 1.41 26.10 0.85
CA PRO A 89 1.08 25.64 2.21
C PRO A 89 -0.27 24.93 2.30
N CYS A 90 -0.32 23.88 3.14
CA CYS A 90 -1.58 23.21 3.51
C CYS A 90 -2.35 23.99 4.60
N PRO A 91 -3.57 23.57 5.02
CA PRO A 91 -4.36 24.33 5.99
C PRO A 91 -3.66 24.55 7.33
N MET A 92 -2.89 23.54 7.77
CA MET A 92 -2.10 23.61 9.00
C MET A 92 -1.00 24.66 8.90
N CYS A 93 -0.20 24.61 7.83
CA CYS A 93 0.91 25.54 7.63
C CYS A 93 0.38 26.97 7.38
N ALA A 94 -0.69 27.13 6.60
CA ALA A 94 -1.33 28.43 6.38
C ALA A 94 -1.85 29.04 7.69
N GLY A 95 -2.50 28.23 8.54
CA GLY A 95 -2.90 28.66 9.88
C GLY A 95 -1.72 29.11 10.74
N ALA A 96 -0.62 28.35 10.74
CA ALA A 96 0.59 28.71 11.48
C ALA A 96 1.22 30.03 10.98
N ILE A 97 1.30 30.22 9.66
CA ILE A 97 1.82 31.43 9.01
C ILE A 97 1.02 32.67 9.45
N VAL A 98 -0.32 32.59 9.43
CA VAL A 98 -1.20 33.67 9.85
C VAL A 98 -1.03 33.97 11.36
N GLN A 99 -0.93 32.92 12.18
CA GLN A 99 -0.75 33.08 13.64
C GLN A 99 0.62 33.68 13.98
N ALA A 100 1.68 33.29 13.26
CA ALA A 100 3.03 33.82 13.41
C ALA A 100 3.20 35.23 12.81
N ARG A 101 2.15 35.84 12.25
CA ARG A 101 2.18 37.20 11.67
C ARG A 101 3.22 37.39 10.56
N VAL A 102 3.49 36.32 9.81
CA VAL A 102 4.39 36.39 8.64
C VAL A 102 3.85 37.42 7.65
N GLY A 103 4.70 38.36 7.21
CA GLY A 103 4.26 39.44 6.32
C GLY A 103 3.91 38.95 4.92
N ARG A 104 4.69 38.01 4.39
CA ARG A 104 4.58 37.54 3.00
C ARG A 104 4.95 36.07 2.85
N VAL A 105 4.24 35.37 1.97
CA VAL A 105 4.52 33.99 1.55
C VAL A 105 4.76 33.96 0.05
N VAL A 106 5.85 33.30 -0.33
CA VAL A 106 6.24 33.05 -1.71
C VAL A 106 6.32 31.55 -1.89
N TYR A 107 5.45 30.97 -2.73
CA TYR A 107 5.48 29.55 -3.02
C TYR A 107 5.83 29.24 -4.47
N ALA A 108 6.52 28.13 -4.70
CA ALA A 108 6.90 27.74 -6.05
C ALA A 108 5.75 27.04 -6.80
N THR A 109 5.29 25.90 -6.29
CA THR A 109 4.31 25.04 -6.97
C THR A 109 2.96 25.08 -6.25
N ALA A 110 1.86 25.19 -7.00
CA ALA A 110 0.51 25.09 -6.44
C ALA A 110 0.22 23.68 -5.89
N ASN A 111 -0.51 23.60 -4.76
CA ASN A 111 -0.89 22.35 -4.14
C ASN A 111 -2.35 22.01 -4.47
N LEU A 112 -2.57 21.28 -5.56
CA LEU A 112 -3.92 20.98 -6.09
C LEU A 112 -4.81 20.14 -5.16
N LYS A 113 -4.28 19.60 -4.05
CA LYS A 113 -5.03 18.75 -3.11
C LYS A 113 -5.30 19.41 -1.77
N ALA A 114 -4.47 20.38 -1.36
CA ALA A 114 -4.57 20.99 -0.04
C ALA A 114 -4.10 22.45 0.01
N GLY A 115 -3.81 23.07 -1.14
CA GLY A 115 -3.31 24.44 -1.22
C GLY A 115 -4.25 25.43 -0.55
N SER A 116 -3.73 26.11 0.47
CA SER A 116 -4.51 26.97 1.37
C SER A 116 -4.13 28.45 1.25
N ALA A 117 -3.42 28.81 0.17
CA ALA A 117 -3.10 30.19 -0.19
C ALA A 117 -3.80 30.63 -1.49
N GLY A 118 -4.92 29.98 -1.82
CA GLY A 118 -5.78 30.32 -2.97
C GLY A 118 -6.18 29.14 -3.87
N THR A 119 -5.43 28.03 -3.88
CA THR A 119 -5.72 26.93 -4.83
C THR A 119 -6.96 26.12 -4.45
N VAL A 120 -7.08 25.67 -3.20
CA VAL A 120 -8.25 24.90 -2.72
C VAL A 120 -9.10 25.78 -1.80
N ILE A 121 -8.44 26.45 -0.86
CA ILE A 121 -9.02 27.46 0.03
C ILE A 121 -8.04 28.62 0.16
N ASP A 122 -8.52 29.80 0.54
CA ASP A 122 -7.66 30.94 0.85
C ASP A 122 -7.74 31.25 2.35
N MET A 123 -6.79 30.68 3.11
CA MET A 123 -6.66 30.95 4.54
C MET A 123 -5.85 32.22 4.83
N MET A 124 -5.12 32.74 3.83
CA MET A 124 -4.28 33.93 3.97
C MET A 124 -5.12 35.21 3.95
N HIS A 125 -6.31 35.14 3.32
CA HIS A 125 -7.19 36.28 3.12
C HIS A 125 -8.60 36.16 3.76
N VAL A 126 -8.74 35.39 4.85
CA VAL A 126 -10.04 35.27 5.54
C VAL A 126 -10.36 36.58 6.26
N ALA A 127 -11.46 37.24 5.88
CA ALA A 127 -11.82 38.56 6.39
C ALA A 127 -11.92 38.67 7.93
N GLY A 128 -12.23 37.58 8.62
CA GLY A 128 -12.31 37.54 10.08
C GLY A 128 -10.97 37.34 10.80
N PHE A 129 -9.86 37.14 10.08
CA PHE A 129 -8.54 36.98 10.69
C PHE A 129 -7.86 38.32 10.93
N ASN A 130 -7.26 38.46 12.12
CA ASN A 130 -6.60 39.70 12.57
C ASN A 130 -5.28 40.00 11.85
N HIS A 131 -4.82 39.12 10.95
CA HIS A 131 -3.62 39.27 10.14
C HIS A 131 -3.88 38.70 8.75
N GLN A 132 -3.36 39.38 7.74
CA GLN A 132 -3.49 39.02 6.33
C GLN A 132 -2.07 38.93 5.76
N VAL A 133 -1.82 37.94 4.93
CA VAL A 133 -0.48 37.61 4.45
C VAL A 133 -0.41 37.87 2.96
N GLU A 134 0.58 38.63 2.48
CA GLU A 134 0.79 38.79 1.04
C GLU A 134 1.22 37.45 0.43
N VAL A 135 0.62 37.05 -0.70
CA VAL A 135 0.89 35.76 -1.36
C VAL A 135 1.41 35.97 -2.77
N VAL A 136 2.53 35.31 -3.09
CA VAL A 136 3.08 35.21 -4.46
C VAL A 136 3.34 33.75 -4.81
N GLY A 137 2.81 33.29 -5.94
CA GLY A 137 3.01 31.94 -6.47
C GLY A 137 3.91 31.91 -7.72
N GLY A 138 4.50 30.75 -8.01
CA GLY A 138 5.11 30.46 -9.32
C GLY A 138 6.63 30.65 -9.40
N ILE A 139 7.31 31.06 -8.32
CA ILE A 139 8.77 31.25 -8.33
C ILE A 139 9.48 29.90 -8.39
N LEU A 140 10.26 29.63 -9.45
CA LEU A 140 10.89 28.32 -9.68
C LEU A 140 9.91 27.13 -9.70
N GLU A 141 8.67 27.36 -10.14
CA GLU A 141 7.62 26.35 -10.19
C GLU A 141 8.07 25.06 -10.89
N LYS A 142 8.70 25.19 -12.07
CA LYS A 142 9.12 24.04 -12.87
C LYS A 142 10.12 23.15 -12.11
N GLU A 143 11.15 23.75 -11.52
CA GLU A 143 12.20 23.01 -10.79
C GLU A 143 11.61 22.26 -9.59
N CYS A 144 10.77 22.93 -8.80
CA CYS A 144 10.12 22.34 -7.62
C CYS A 144 9.10 21.25 -8.01
N THR A 145 8.33 21.48 -9.06
CA THR A 145 7.37 20.51 -9.60
C THR A 145 8.08 19.25 -10.10
N ASP A 146 9.18 19.40 -10.83
CA ASP A 146 9.95 18.28 -11.38
C ASP A 146 10.55 17.42 -10.27
N LEU A 147 11.05 18.03 -9.18
CA LEU A 147 11.53 17.32 -7.99
C LEU A 147 10.42 16.47 -7.33
N LEU A 148 9.24 17.07 -7.10
CA LEU A 148 8.07 16.36 -6.55
C LEU A 148 7.62 15.20 -7.45
N LYS A 149 7.53 15.42 -8.76
CA LYS A 149 7.16 14.39 -9.74
C LYS A 149 8.16 13.23 -9.75
N ARG A 150 9.46 13.54 -9.71
CA ARG A 150 10.53 12.54 -9.65
C ARG A 150 10.39 11.67 -8.41
N PHE A 151 10.24 12.28 -7.23
CA PHE A 151 10.05 11.56 -5.96
C PHE A 151 8.88 10.59 -6.00
N PHE A 152 7.68 11.04 -6.41
CA PHE A 152 6.51 10.14 -6.46
C PHE A 152 6.62 9.07 -7.54
N ARG A 153 7.35 9.31 -8.64
CA ARG A 153 7.63 8.29 -9.65
C ARG A 153 8.52 7.19 -9.09
N GLU A 154 9.59 7.55 -8.39
CA GLU A 154 10.50 6.61 -7.73
C GLU A 154 9.79 5.83 -6.61
N LEU A 155 8.98 6.50 -5.80
CA LEU A 155 8.19 5.86 -4.75
C LEU A 155 7.20 4.83 -5.29
N ARG A 156 6.58 5.09 -6.46
CA ARG A 156 5.71 4.12 -7.14
C ARG A 156 6.51 2.94 -7.68
N ALA A 157 7.64 3.20 -8.33
CA ALA A 157 8.51 2.14 -8.83
C ALA A 157 9.04 1.24 -7.70
N GLU A 158 9.33 1.79 -6.52
CA GLU A 158 9.74 1.03 -5.34
C GLU A 158 8.60 0.14 -4.82
N LYS A 159 7.36 0.65 -4.76
CA LYS A 159 6.19 -0.16 -4.37
C LYS A 159 5.87 -1.29 -5.34
N ASP A 160 6.25 -1.13 -6.59
CA ASP A 160 6.06 -2.15 -7.63
C ASP A 160 7.24 -3.15 -7.70
N LYS A 161 8.30 -2.97 -6.88
CA LYS A 161 9.33 -4.01 -6.71
C LYS A 161 8.76 -5.20 -5.94
N PRO A 162 8.96 -6.44 -6.42
CA PRO A 162 8.59 -7.62 -5.66
C PRO A 162 9.35 -7.63 -4.34
N TYR A 163 8.63 -7.68 -3.23
CA TYR A 163 9.24 -7.87 -1.91
C TYR A 163 9.76 -9.31 -1.80
N PRO A 164 10.78 -9.58 -0.95
CA PRO A 164 11.10 -10.96 -0.59
C PRO A 164 9.80 -11.64 -0.16
N PRO A 165 9.46 -12.81 -0.74
CA PRO A 165 8.21 -13.49 -0.45
C PRO A 165 8.00 -13.64 1.06
N LYS A 166 6.86 -13.19 1.57
CA LYS A 166 6.49 -13.32 2.99
C LYS A 166 5.41 -14.36 3.13
N GLU A 167 5.54 -15.21 4.14
CA GLU A 167 4.50 -16.15 4.52
C GLU A 167 3.17 -15.42 4.80
N LEU A 168 2.07 -15.96 4.29
CA LEU A 168 0.74 -15.42 4.54
C LEU A 168 0.34 -15.65 6.00
N PRO A 169 -0.18 -14.62 6.69
CA PRO A 169 -0.58 -14.75 8.08
C PRO A 169 -1.82 -15.65 8.22
N LYS A 170 -1.99 -16.31 9.38
CA LYS A 170 -3.10 -17.25 9.62
C LYS A 170 -4.47 -16.60 9.39
N GLU A 171 -4.62 -15.34 9.75
CA GLU A 171 -5.84 -14.54 9.60
C GLU A 171 -6.25 -14.40 8.13
N PHE A 172 -5.31 -14.50 7.19
CA PHE A 172 -5.60 -14.50 5.76
C PHE A 172 -6.58 -15.61 5.39
N PHE A 173 -6.45 -16.79 6.00
CA PHE A 173 -7.27 -17.96 5.67
C PHE A 173 -8.67 -17.95 6.29
N GLN A 174 -8.96 -17.01 7.20
CA GLN A 174 -10.25 -16.90 7.86
C GLN A 174 -11.35 -16.26 7.00
N ALA A 175 -10.99 -15.69 5.83
CA ALA A 175 -11.96 -15.21 4.87
C ALA A 175 -12.65 -16.36 4.11
N SER A 176 -13.85 -16.11 3.58
CA SER A 176 -14.62 -17.15 2.88
C SER A 176 -13.92 -17.68 1.63
N ALA A 177 -14.17 -18.94 1.25
CA ALA A 177 -13.64 -19.57 0.04
C ALA A 177 -13.97 -18.76 -1.22
N LYS A 178 -15.14 -18.09 -1.25
CA LYS A 178 -15.56 -17.22 -2.36
C LYS A 178 -14.64 -16.01 -2.53
N GLU A 179 -14.13 -15.48 -1.42
CA GLU A 179 -13.19 -14.35 -1.40
C GLU A 179 -11.75 -14.81 -1.63
N LEU A 180 -11.36 -15.94 -1.03
CA LEU A 180 -9.99 -16.42 -1.07
C LEU A 180 -9.62 -17.12 -2.37
N ALA A 181 -10.55 -17.83 -3.01
CA ALA A 181 -10.26 -18.52 -4.27
C ALA A 181 -9.60 -17.61 -5.32
N PRO A 182 -10.13 -16.42 -5.66
CA PRO A 182 -9.42 -15.50 -6.56
C PRO A 182 -8.13 -14.93 -5.95
N LYS A 183 -8.11 -14.59 -4.64
CA LYS A 183 -6.93 -13.97 -4.00
C LYS A 183 -5.70 -14.89 -3.91
N LEU A 184 -5.93 -16.21 -3.93
CA LEU A 184 -4.89 -17.23 -3.93
C LEU A 184 -4.19 -17.37 -5.30
N VAL A 185 -4.85 -16.97 -6.40
CA VAL A 185 -4.18 -16.91 -7.72
C VAL A 185 -3.05 -15.86 -7.65
N GLY A 186 -1.84 -16.26 -8.05
CA GLY A 186 -0.64 -15.42 -7.99
C GLY A 186 0.16 -15.54 -6.70
N LYS A 187 -0.36 -16.20 -5.64
CA LYS A 187 0.41 -16.55 -4.44
C LYS A 187 1.38 -17.69 -4.72
N ILE A 188 2.40 -17.85 -3.88
CA ILE A 188 3.43 -18.87 -4.05
C ILE A 188 3.13 -20.03 -3.11
N LEU A 189 2.89 -21.22 -3.66
CA LEU A 189 2.80 -22.47 -2.90
C LEU A 189 4.19 -23.00 -2.63
N CYS A 190 4.48 -23.21 -1.35
CA CYS A 190 5.78 -23.63 -0.86
C CYS A 190 5.69 -24.99 -0.19
N ARG A 191 6.61 -25.90 -0.53
CA ARG A 191 6.73 -27.25 0.04
C ARG A 191 8.16 -27.50 0.48
N ARG A 192 8.38 -27.87 1.74
CA ARG A 192 9.69 -28.32 2.25
C ARG A 192 9.78 -29.85 2.23
N LEU A 193 10.69 -30.40 1.44
CA LEU A 193 10.92 -31.85 1.37
C LEU A 193 11.79 -32.34 2.54
N ASN A 194 11.80 -33.65 2.77
CA ASN A 194 12.57 -34.28 3.86
C ASN A 194 14.08 -34.03 3.79
N ASN A 195 14.62 -33.73 2.60
CA ASN A 195 16.04 -33.37 2.39
C ASN A 195 16.33 -31.88 2.67
N GLY A 196 15.34 -31.10 3.11
CA GLY A 196 15.43 -29.66 3.38
C GLY A 196 15.21 -28.76 2.15
N GLU A 197 15.09 -29.32 0.95
CA GLU A 197 14.80 -28.56 -0.26
C GLU A 197 13.41 -27.93 -0.18
N VAL A 198 13.29 -26.67 -0.64
CA VAL A 198 12.00 -25.97 -0.68
C VAL A 198 11.59 -25.71 -2.12
N LEU A 199 10.56 -26.42 -2.57
CA LEU A 199 9.90 -26.19 -3.84
C LEU A 199 8.96 -24.98 -3.73
N ARG A 200 9.03 -24.07 -4.70
CA ARG A 200 8.18 -22.88 -4.77
C ARG A 200 7.57 -22.75 -6.15
N TYR A 201 6.25 -22.71 -6.23
CA TYR A 201 5.55 -22.48 -7.47
C TYR A 201 4.39 -21.50 -7.30
N ARG A 202 4.24 -20.58 -8.25
CA ARG A 202 3.14 -19.62 -8.22
C ARG A 202 1.83 -20.29 -8.64
N ILE A 203 0.78 -20.11 -7.85
CA ILE A 203 -0.56 -20.63 -8.13
C ILE A 203 -1.13 -19.90 -9.36
N THR A 204 -1.56 -20.68 -10.36
CA THR A 204 -2.12 -20.18 -11.63
C THR A 204 -3.62 -20.39 -11.72
N GLU A 205 -4.18 -21.34 -10.97
CA GLU A 205 -5.59 -21.69 -11.06
C GLU A 205 -6.14 -22.24 -9.73
N THR A 206 -7.35 -21.84 -9.36
CA THR A 206 -8.08 -22.29 -8.16
C THR A 206 -9.56 -22.56 -8.42
N GLU A 207 -10.21 -23.33 -7.54
CA GLU A 207 -11.67 -23.50 -7.51
C GLU A 207 -12.24 -23.33 -6.09
N CYS A 208 -13.41 -22.71 -5.99
CA CYS A 208 -14.16 -22.57 -4.74
C CYS A 208 -15.18 -23.70 -4.55
N TYR A 209 -15.21 -24.27 -3.34
CA TYR A 209 -16.21 -25.22 -2.86
C TYR A 209 -16.77 -24.72 -1.52
N TYR A 210 -18.10 -24.52 -1.44
CA TYR A 210 -18.69 -23.67 -0.40
C TYR A 210 -19.91 -24.30 0.28
N GLY A 211 -19.71 -24.83 1.49
CA GLY A 211 -20.76 -25.32 2.36
C GLY A 211 -21.44 -26.60 1.87
N GLU A 212 -22.41 -27.07 2.65
CA GLU A 212 -23.19 -28.28 2.36
C GLU A 212 -24.26 -28.06 1.26
N LYS A 213 -24.57 -26.80 0.92
CA LYS A 213 -25.55 -26.47 -0.12
C LYS A 213 -24.97 -26.47 -1.54
N ASP A 214 -23.65 -26.53 -1.68
CA ASP A 214 -22.99 -26.68 -2.97
C ASP A 214 -22.87 -28.16 -3.30
N THR A 215 -23.67 -28.64 -4.24
CA THR A 215 -23.74 -30.06 -4.62
C THR A 215 -22.44 -30.61 -5.23
N ALA A 216 -21.50 -29.73 -5.59
CA ALA A 216 -20.14 -30.10 -6.02
C ALA A 216 -19.14 -30.20 -4.84
N CYS A 217 -19.50 -29.72 -3.64
CA CYS A 217 -18.66 -29.77 -2.46
C CYS A 217 -18.73 -31.15 -1.80
N HIS A 218 -17.60 -31.68 -1.33
CA HIS A 218 -17.60 -32.96 -0.61
C HIS A 218 -18.47 -32.95 0.65
N ALA A 219 -18.60 -31.79 1.30
CA ALA A 219 -19.46 -31.61 2.46
C ALA A 219 -20.96 -31.57 2.12
N HIS A 220 -21.37 -31.69 0.85
CA HIS A 220 -22.79 -31.67 0.47
C HIS A 220 -23.62 -32.74 1.20
N LYS A 221 -23.03 -33.90 1.48
CA LYS A 221 -23.65 -35.00 2.24
C LYS A 221 -23.49 -34.87 3.76
N GLY A 222 -23.05 -33.71 4.24
CA GLY A 222 -22.79 -33.43 5.64
C GLY A 222 -21.40 -33.85 6.10
N ARG A 223 -21.23 -33.85 7.43
CA ARG A 223 -19.99 -34.18 8.13
C ARG A 223 -19.77 -35.69 8.18
N THR A 224 -18.61 -36.13 7.71
CA THR A 224 -18.17 -37.53 7.65
C THR A 224 -16.70 -37.59 8.06
N ALA A 225 -16.17 -38.78 8.34
CA ALA A 225 -14.74 -38.94 8.63
C ALA A 225 -13.82 -38.35 7.54
N ARG A 226 -14.25 -38.36 6.27
CA ARG A 226 -13.50 -37.76 5.15
C ARG A 226 -13.61 -36.24 5.10
N THR A 227 -14.76 -35.67 5.45
CA THR A 227 -15.04 -34.23 5.35
C THR A 227 -14.78 -33.49 6.66
N GLU A 228 -14.50 -34.21 7.74
CA GLU A 228 -14.21 -33.70 9.08
C GLU A 228 -13.23 -32.51 9.07
N VAL A 229 -12.13 -32.65 8.33
CA VAL A 229 -11.09 -31.62 8.21
C VAL A 229 -11.63 -30.32 7.60
N MET A 230 -12.65 -30.36 6.74
CA MET A 230 -13.24 -29.16 6.15
C MET A 230 -13.97 -28.28 7.18
N TYR A 231 -14.31 -28.83 8.36
CA TYR A 231 -14.98 -28.09 9.43
C TYR A 231 -13.99 -27.43 10.42
N GLN A 232 -12.69 -27.54 10.18
CA GLN A 232 -11.68 -26.86 10.97
C GLN A 232 -11.56 -25.39 10.57
N ASP A 233 -10.78 -24.61 11.33
CA ASP A 233 -10.49 -23.22 10.99
C ASP A 233 -9.70 -23.11 9.67
N GLY A 234 -9.82 -21.96 9.02
CA GLY A 234 -9.06 -21.65 7.82
C GLY A 234 -7.56 -21.79 8.03
N GLY A 235 -6.88 -22.31 6.99
CA GLY A 235 -5.43 -22.53 6.99
C GLY A 235 -5.04 -24.00 7.14
N ILE A 236 -6.00 -24.92 7.15
CA ILE A 236 -5.76 -26.36 7.19
C ILE A 236 -5.76 -26.95 5.78
N THR A 237 -4.86 -27.88 5.49
CA THR A 237 -4.84 -28.63 4.24
C THR A 237 -5.94 -29.70 4.22
N TYR A 238 -6.69 -29.76 3.14
CA TYR A 238 -7.58 -30.88 2.85
C TYR A 238 -7.12 -31.60 1.58
N ILE A 239 -6.51 -32.77 1.78
CA ILE A 239 -5.93 -33.59 0.72
C ILE A 239 -6.64 -34.94 0.65
N TYR A 240 -7.08 -35.29 -0.55
CA TYR A 240 -7.73 -36.58 -0.81
C TYR A 240 -7.27 -37.18 -2.12
N LEU A 241 -7.38 -38.50 -2.22
CA LEU A 241 -7.07 -39.25 -3.43
C LEU A 241 -8.26 -39.21 -4.40
N CYS A 242 -8.01 -38.87 -5.65
CA CYS A 242 -8.98 -38.81 -6.74
C CYS A 242 -8.67 -39.91 -7.75
N TYR A 243 -9.70 -40.68 -8.12
CA TYR A 243 -9.63 -41.84 -9.02
C TYR A 243 -8.54 -42.86 -8.67
N GLY A 244 -8.10 -42.94 -7.42
CA GLY A 244 -7.05 -43.88 -6.98
C GLY A 244 -5.63 -43.54 -7.43
N ILE A 245 -5.43 -42.46 -8.20
CA ILE A 245 -4.16 -42.20 -8.89
C ILE A 245 -3.51 -40.89 -8.44
N HIS A 246 -4.30 -39.84 -8.14
CA HIS A 246 -3.77 -38.50 -7.89
C HIS A 246 -4.31 -37.89 -6.60
N TYR A 247 -3.44 -37.28 -5.80
CA TYR A 247 -3.87 -36.44 -4.67
C TYR A 247 -4.28 -35.05 -5.16
N LEU A 248 -5.30 -34.46 -4.54
CA LEU A 248 -5.77 -33.11 -4.81
C LEU A 248 -5.60 -32.28 -3.54
N LEU A 249 -4.96 -31.11 -3.65
CA LEU A 249 -4.74 -30.18 -2.53
C LEU A 249 -5.84 -29.13 -2.46
N ASN A 250 -6.53 -29.07 -1.33
CA ASN A 250 -7.44 -27.98 -0.99
C ASN A 250 -6.94 -27.28 0.27
N ILE A 251 -7.31 -26.02 0.41
CA ILE A 251 -7.05 -25.21 1.61
C ILE A 251 -8.41 -24.93 2.24
N VAL A 252 -8.64 -25.39 3.47
CA VAL A 252 -9.80 -25.05 4.27
C VAL A 252 -9.74 -23.56 4.58
N THR A 253 -10.89 -22.89 4.50
CA THR A 253 -11.01 -21.45 4.65
C THR A 253 -12.18 -21.11 5.57
N GLY A 254 -12.26 -19.87 6.03
CA GLY A 254 -13.36 -19.44 6.89
C GLY A 254 -13.15 -19.80 8.36
N GLN A 255 -14.25 -19.77 9.12
CA GLN A 255 -14.28 -20.12 10.54
C GLN A 255 -14.65 -21.59 10.72
N ALA A 256 -14.14 -22.21 11.78
CA ALA A 256 -14.50 -23.57 12.16
C ALA A 256 -16.03 -23.77 12.23
N GLY A 257 -16.48 -24.95 11.81
CA GLY A 257 -17.89 -25.33 11.81
C GLY A 257 -18.62 -25.10 10.48
N PHE A 258 -18.07 -24.34 9.54
CA PHE A 258 -18.64 -24.18 8.19
C PHE A 258 -17.72 -24.77 7.12
N PRO A 259 -18.14 -25.82 6.37
CA PRO A 259 -17.23 -26.55 5.50
C PRO A 259 -17.02 -25.84 4.16
N GLU A 260 -15.92 -25.11 4.05
CA GLU A 260 -15.54 -24.43 2.81
C GLU A 260 -14.04 -24.54 2.54
N ALA A 261 -13.68 -24.68 1.26
CA ALA A 261 -12.30 -24.85 0.87
C ALA A 261 -12.04 -24.35 -0.56
N VAL A 262 -10.77 -24.06 -0.82
CA VAL A 262 -10.26 -23.71 -2.15
C VAL A 262 -9.36 -24.83 -2.67
N LEU A 263 -9.73 -25.44 -3.78
CA LEU A 263 -8.88 -26.38 -4.51
C LEU A 263 -7.80 -25.60 -5.25
N ILE A 264 -6.53 -26.00 -5.07
CA ILE A 264 -5.43 -25.52 -5.91
C ILE A 264 -5.39 -26.40 -7.16
N ARG A 265 -5.59 -25.80 -8.33
CA ARG A 265 -5.72 -26.53 -9.60
C ARG A 265 -4.49 -26.53 -10.48
N GLY A 266 -3.67 -25.51 -10.34
CA GLY A 266 -2.48 -25.37 -11.15
C GLY A 266 -1.49 -24.44 -10.49
N VAL A 267 -0.23 -24.70 -10.78
CA VAL A 267 0.88 -23.80 -10.49
C VAL A 267 1.70 -23.59 -11.77
N GLU A 268 2.60 -22.62 -11.78
CA GLU A 268 3.48 -22.37 -12.93
C GLU A 268 4.28 -23.63 -13.29
N GLY A 269 4.23 -24.01 -14.56
CA GLY A 269 4.84 -25.25 -15.09
C GLY A 269 3.98 -26.52 -14.95
N PHE A 270 2.93 -26.54 -14.11
CA PHE A 270 2.13 -27.73 -13.85
C PHE A 270 0.62 -27.44 -13.85
N GLU A 271 0.00 -27.56 -15.02
CA GLU A 271 -1.45 -27.41 -15.19
C GLU A 271 -2.21 -28.70 -14.84
N GLY A 272 -3.05 -28.62 -13.80
CA GLY A 272 -3.93 -29.70 -13.35
C GLY A 272 -3.64 -30.14 -11.91
N PRO A 273 -4.67 -30.38 -11.09
CA PRO A 273 -4.48 -30.53 -9.65
C PRO A 273 -3.71 -31.80 -9.27
N GLY A 274 -3.80 -32.86 -10.08
CA GLY A 274 -2.97 -34.07 -9.88
C GLY A 274 -1.52 -33.92 -10.37
N LYS A 275 -1.27 -33.03 -11.34
CA LYS A 275 0.09 -32.78 -11.84
C LYS A 275 0.88 -31.94 -10.84
N LEU A 276 0.26 -30.91 -10.25
CA LEU A 276 0.94 -30.07 -9.26
C LEU A 276 1.28 -30.86 -8.00
N THR A 277 0.38 -31.70 -7.49
CA THR A 277 0.66 -32.48 -6.27
C THR A 277 1.75 -33.52 -6.50
N LYS A 278 1.80 -34.11 -7.71
CA LYS A 278 2.93 -34.98 -8.11
C LYS A 278 4.24 -34.21 -8.19
N ALA A 279 4.26 -33.04 -8.83
CA ALA A 279 5.44 -32.21 -8.96
C ALA A 279 5.97 -31.73 -7.61
N MET A 280 5.07 -31.43 -6.67
CA MET A 280 5.39 -30.94 -5.35
C MET A 280 5.47 -32.05 -4.28
N GLN A 281 5.39 -33.32 -4.66
CA GLN A 281 5.43 -34.47 -3.72
C GLN A 281 4.46 -34.31 -2.54
N ILE A 282 3.22 -33.94 -2.84
CA ILE A 282 2.14 -33.76 -1.87
C ILE A 282 1.31 -35.05 -1.81
N GLY A 283 1.35 -35.74 -0.67
CA GLY A 283 0.58 -36.94 -0.40
C GLY A 283 -0.41 -36.79 0.76
N LYS A 284 -1.01 -37.92 1.15
CA LYS A 284 -2.04 -37.99 2.22
C LYS A 284 -1.50 -37.64 3.60
N GLU A 285 -0.20 -37.80 3.83
CA GLU A 285 0.50 -37.48 5.07
C GLU A 285 0.41 -36.00 5.44
N LEU A 286 0.19 -35.15 4.44
CA LEU A 286 0.00 -33.72 4.61
C LEU A 286 -1.45 -33.32 4.85
N ASN A 287 -2.43 -34.25 4.86
CA ASN A 287 -3.83 -33.92 5.10
C ASN A 287 -4.07 -33.52 6.56
N GLY A 288 -4.81 -32.44 6.79
CA GLY A 288 -5.13 -31.95 8.13
C GLY A 288 -3.99 -31.19 8.81
N GLN A 289 -2.98 -30.76 8.07
CA GLN A 289 -1.88 -29.96 8.58
C GLN A 289 -2.18 -28.46 8.46
N GLU A 290 -1.68 -27.68 9.41
CA GLU A 290 -1.71 -26.21 9.32
C GLU A 290 -0.69 -25.71 8.30
N LEU A 291 -1.11 -24.76 7.46
CA LEU A 291 -0.22 -24.06 6.55
C LEU A 291 0.70 -23.15 7.36
N SER A 292 1.95 -23.57 7.51
CA SER A 292 2.98 -22.77 8.16
C SER A 292 4.38 -23.16 7.69
N SER A 293 5.27 -22.17 7.58
CA SER A 293 6.69 -22.40 7.27
C SER A 293 7.43 -23.12 8.40
N ALA A 294 6.85 -23.19 9.61
CA ALA A 294 7.34 -24.08 10.67
C ALA A 294 7.12 -25.57 10.32
N GLY A 295 6.12 -25.86 9.50
CA GLY A 295 5.80 -27.19 9.00
C GLY A 295 6.34 -27.45 7.59
N GLU A 296 5.50 -28.11 6.79
CA GLU A 296 5.89 -28.76 5.55
C GLU A 296 5.29 -28.11 4.29
N LEU A 297 4.23 -27.31 4.45
CA LEU A 297 3.50 -26.63 3.38
C LEU A 297 3.03 -25.26 3.86
N TRP A 298 3.25 -24.20 3.07
CA TRP A 298 2.78 -22.85 3.38
C TRP A 298 2.55 -22.05 2.09
N LEU A 299 2.04 -20.81 2.24
CA LEU A 299 1.90 -19.86 1.14
C LEU A 299 2.68 -18.60 1.40
N GLU A 300 3.28 -18.04 0.35
CA GLU A 300 3.95 -16.74 0.38
C GLU A 300 3.26 -15.73 -0.57
N GLU A 301 3.42 -14.44 -0.27
CA GLU A 301 3.13 -13.33 -1.17
C GLU A 301 4.36 -12.45 -1.41
N ASP A 302 4.49 -11.94 -2.63
CA ASP A 302 5.60 -11.09 -3.08
C ASP A 302 5.13 -9.75 -3.66
N GLY A 303 3.84 -9.40 -3.45
CA GLY A 303 3.23 -8.19 -4.01
C GLY A 303 2.82 -8.30 -5.49
N SER A 304 3.04 -9.45 -6.15
CA SER A 304 2.66 -9.64 -7.55
C SER A 304 1.16 -9.45 -7.77
N LYS A 305 0.82 -8.61 -8.76
CA LYS A 305 -0.55 -8.42 -9.21
C LYS A 305 -0.81 -9.27 -10.45
N VAL A 306 -1.86 -10.09 -10.40
CA VAL A 306 -2.29 -10.93 -11.51
C VAL A 306 -3.69 -10.55 -11.96
N LYS A 307 -3.91 -10.55 -13.27
CA LYS A 307 -5.25 -10.48 -13.86
C LYS A 307 -5.89 -11.87 -13.77
N ILE A 308 -7.17 -11.91 -13.40
CA ILE A 308 -7.89 -13.15 -13.09
C ILE A 308 -9.15 -13.24 -13.94
N GLU A 309 -9.34 -14.37 -14.59
CA GLU A 309 -10.56 -14.72 -15.30
C GLU A 309 -11.43 -15.70 -14.50
N ARG A 310 -12.75 -15.65 -14.72
CA ARG A 310 -13.73 -16.49 -14.01
C ARG A 310 -14.40 -17.47 -14.96
N HIS A 311 -14.35 -18.74 -14.60
CA HIS A 311 -14.79 -19.88 -15.41
C HIS A 311 -15.69 -20.83 -14.61
N LYS A 312 -16.43 -21.70 -15.31
CA LYS A 312 -17.12 -22.85 -14.68
C LYS A 312 -16.10 -23.85 -14.13
N ARG A 313 -16.42 -24.53 -13.03
CA ARG A 313 -15.56 -25.57 -12.42
C ARG A 313 -15.44 -26.81 -13.32
N ILE A 314 -14.38 -27.59 -13.15
CA ILE A 314 -14.06 -28.79 -13.95
C ILE A 314 -14.27 -30.06 -13.12
N GLY A 315 -14.88 -31.09 -13.72
CA GLY A 315 -15.01 -32.42 -13.12
C GLY A 315 -16.14 -32.52 -12.11
N ILE A 316 -17.20 -31.73 -12.29
CA ILE A 316 -18.36 -31.64 -11.39
C ILE A 316 -19.67 -32.00 -12.10
N ASP A 317 -19.62 -32.88 -13.10
CA ASP A 317 -20.79 -33.25 -13.91
C ASP A 317 -21.89 -33.96 -13.09
N TYR A 318 -21.52 -34.50 -11.92
CA TYR A 318 -22.43 -35.08 -10.94
C TYR A 318 -23.21 -34.04 -10.11
N ALA A 319 -22.77 -32.79 -10.11
CA ALA A 319 -23.40 -31.72 -9.33
C ALA A 319 -24.68 -31.21 -10.00
N SER A 320 -25.49 -30.45 -9.26
CA SER A 320 -26.70 -29.82 -9.81
C SER A 320 -26.36 -28.85 -10.95
N PRO A 321 -27.27 -28.66 -11.94
CA PRO A 321 -27.06 -27.69 -13.02
C PRO A 321 -26.77 -26.27 -12.51
N LYS A 322 -27.36 -25.89 -11.37
CA LYS A 322 -27.09 -24.60 -10.72
C LYS A 322 -25.62 -24.46 -10.33
N ASP A 323 -25.05 -25.48 -9.72
CA ASP A 323 -23.67 -25.47 -9.23
C ASP A 323 -22.65 -25.67 -10.35
N GLN A 324 -22.99 -26.42 -11.39
CA GLN A 324 -22.20 -26.54 -12.62
C GLN A 324 -22.04 -25.20 -13.35
N ASN A 325 -23.08 -24.37 -13.35
CA ASN A 325 -23.09 -23.08 -14.03
C ASN A 325 -22.40 -21.94 -13.25
N ARG A 326 -22.03 -22.15 -11.98
CA ARG A 326 -21.31 -21.14 -11.18
C ARG A 326 -19.91 -20.90 -11.73
N LYS A 327 -19.55 -19.63 -11.89
CA LYS A 327 -18.20 -19.20 -12.28
C LYS A 327 -17.25 -19.14 -11.09
N TRP A 328 -17.00 -20.30 -10.48
CA TRP A 328 -16.20 -20.47 -9.26
C TRP A 328 -14.82 -21.11 -9.50
N ARG A 329 -14.36 -21.10 -10.75
CA ARG A 329 -12.98 -21.39 -11.14
C ARG A 329 -12.28 -20.10 -11.53
N PHE A 330 -11.08 -19.88 -11.02
CA PHE A 330 -10.32 -18.64 -11.21
C PHE A 330 -8.97 -18.99 -11.82
N LYS A 331 -8.65 -18.42 -12.99
CA LYS A 331 -7.39 -18.67 -13.70
C LYS A 331 -6.65 -17.36 -13.97
N LYS A 332 -5.32 -17.36 -13.82
CA LYS A 332 -4.44 -16.27 -14.26
C LYS A 332 -4.62 -16.08 -15.78
N SER A 333 -4.92 -14.85 -16.20
CA SER A 333 -5.10 -14.49 -17.62
C SER A 333 -3.78 -14.50 -18.38
#